data_AF-A0A3Q4FZE0-F1
#
_entry.id   AF-A0A3Q4FZE0-F1
#
_cell.length_a   1.000
_cell.length_b   1.000
_cell.length_c   1.000
_cell.angle_alpha   90.00
_cell.angle_beta   90.00
_cell.angle_gamma   90.00
#
_symmetry.space_group_name_H-M   'P 1'
#
loop_
_entity.id
_entity.type
_entity.pdbx_description
1 polymer ?
#
loop_
_entity_poly.entity_id
_entity_poly.type
_entity_poly.pdbx_seq_one_letter_code
_entity_poly.pdbx_strand_id
1 'polypeptide(L)'
;MFRGPAQFVTFSVLLASLGLLVPRLSFASLSVPDIPHIAGYFGTKTRYEEVKPHLLRDPLSADPSVLRPPPAEHCSPVHLTAVIRHGSRYPTLKNIRRIRKLSELVRTEASRASGGSESWLQEIRNRWEAWYTEDMDGQLVMKGRDDLRQLASRLASVFPSLLSEENVRKRRVRFLTSSKHRCVSSVEAFQEGLQRHWGRHGESRHPRGLLDKLMRFFDRCRGYVDGVENNRTALLEVEKFKHGEEMEGVRRRMADRIFISTARTKETVLLLYYSKQILYFQICSSKNSLCVILCEILMKTNCSDYKGEL
;
A
#
# COMPACT_ATOMS: atom_id res chain seq x y z
N MET A 1 13.56 90.54 34.92
CA MET A 1 12.45 89.77 34.35
C MET A 1 12.39 88.45 35.11
N PHE A 2 11.22 88.15 35.67
CA PHE A 2 10.90 87.18 36.74
C PHE A 2 11.46 85.76 36.53
N ARG A 3 12.24 85.23 37.48
CA ARG A 3 11.89 84.29 38.59
C ARG A 3 11.62 82.83 38.17
N GLY A 4 12.60 81.97 38.40
CA GLY A 4 12.57 80.95 39.47
C GLY A 4 11.81 79.61 39.27
N PRO A 5 12.13 78.60 40.11
CA PRO A 5 12.06 77.15 39.80
C PRO A 5 11.03 76.36 40.66
N ALA A 6 10.80 75.07 40.37
CA ALA A 6 10.28 74.02 41.30
C ALA A 6 10.08 72.69 40.53
N GLN A 7 10.78 71.59 40.88
CA GLN A 7 10.52 70.59 41.93
C GLN A 7 9.51 69.48 41.57
N PHE A 8 10.06 68.26 41.59
CA PHE A 8 9.51 66.93 41.91
C PHE A 8 8.00 66.72 42.05
N VAL A 9 7.48 65.74 41.29
CA VAL A 9 6.46 64.78 41.79
C VAL A 9 6.83 63.37 41.33
N THR A 10 7.11 62.51 42.31
CA THR A 10 7.09 61.05 42.23
C THR A 10 5.66 60.53 42.15
N PHE A 11 5.34 59.51 41.35
CA PHE A 11 4.63 58.29 41.79
C PHE A 11 4.38 57.27 40.66
N SER A 12 4.72 56.01 40.98
CA SER A 12 4.02 54.76 40.64
C SER A 12 4.02 54.19 39.22
N VAL A 13 4.88 53.16 39.08
CA VAL A 13 4.61 51.81 38.56
C VAL A 13 3.22 51.57 37.94
N LEU A 14 3.21 51.26 36.64
CA LEU A 14 2.24 50.32 36.07
C LEU A 14 2.95 49.45 35.03
N LEU A 15 3.32 48.25 35.49
CA LEU A 15 3.55 47.07 34.67
C LEU A 15 2.29 46.83 33.82
N ALA A 16 2.41 46.99 32.50
CA ALA A 16 1.47 46.40 31.56
C ALA A 16 2.27 45.61 30.53
N SER A 17 2.42 44.33 30.85
CA SER A 17 2.86 43.24 30.00
C SER A 17 2.43 43.39 28.55
N LEU A 18 3.36 43.73 27.67
CA LEU A 18 3.20 43.51 26.24
C LEU A 18 3.36 42.00 26.00
N GLY A 19 2.24 41.28 26.11
CA GLY A 19 2.18 39.85 25.86
C GLY A 19 2.72 39.54 24.48
N LEU A 20 3.86 38.83 24.44
CA LEU A 20 4.34 38.09 23.29
C LEU A 20 3.27 37.05 22.93
N LEU A 21 2.30 37.45 22.11
CA LEU A 21 1.48 36.55 21.32
C LEU A 21 2.38 35.91 20.26
N VAL A 22 3.24 34.99 20.69
CA VAL A 22 3.73 33.95 19.79
C VAL A 22 2.49 33.16 19.42
N PRO A 23 2.04 33.16 18.15
CA PRO A 23 1.06 32.19 17.75
C PRO A 23 1.74 30.85 18.01
N ARG A 24 1.24 30.08 18.99
CA ARG A 24 1.51 28.66 19.06
C ARG A 24 0.99 28.11 17.74
N LEU A 25 1.87 28.08 16.74
CA LEU A 25 1.74 27.16 15.63
C LEU A 25 1.75 25.80 16.31
N SER A 26 0.55 25.32 16.65
CA SER A 26 0.31 23.92 16.82
C SER A 26 0.76 23.31 15.51
N PHE A 27 2.01 22.86 15.48
CA PHE A 27 2.38 21.74 14.65
C PHE A 27 1.44 20.64 15.12
N ALA A 28 0.27 20.56 14.47
CA ALA A 28 -0.42 19.29 14.37
C ALA A 28 0.65 18.37 13.81
N SER A 29 1.26 17.57 14.70
CA SER A 29 2.04 16.43 14.28
C SER A 29 1.07 15.68 13.38
N LEU A 30 1.27 15.77 12.06
CA LEU A 30 0.58 14.96 11.09
C LEU A 30 0.76 13.53 11.60
N SER A 31 -0.28 13.00 12.23
CA SER A 31 -0.26 11.66 12.76
C SER A 31 -0.03 10.77 11.55
N VAL A 32 1.11 10.08 11.55
CA VAL A 32 1.35 9.07 10.53
C VAL A 32 0.22 8.07 10.64
N PRO A 33 -0.44 7.69 9.54
CA PRO A 33 -1.38 6.59 9.60
C PRO A 33 -0.66 5.37 10.17
N ASP A 34 -1.12 4.89 11.32
CA ASP A 34 -0.54 3.69 11.93
C ASP A 34 -0.64 2.53 10.94
N ILE A 35 0.50 1.87 10.70
CA ILE A 35 0.55 0.67 9.87
C ILE A 35 -0.20 -0.42 10.63
N PRO A 36 -1.24 -1.04 10.03
CA PRO A 36 -1.93 -2.12 10.69
C PRO A 36 -0.97 -3.25 11.11
N HIS A 37 -1.08 -3.75 12.33
CA HIS A 37 -0.36 -4.96 12.80
C HIS A 37 -0.50 -6.14 11.84
N ILE A 38 -1.64 -6.27 11.14
CA ILE A 38 -1.86 -7.32 10.15
C ILE A 38 -1.06 -7.12 8.84
N ALA A 39 -0.52 -5.94 8.59
CA ALA A 39 0.22 -5.58 7.37
C ALA A 39 1.37 -6.54 7.05
N GLY A 40 2.12 -6.95 8.09
CA GLY A 40 3.25 -7.87 7.98
C GLY A 40 2.86 -9.25 7.46
N TYR A 41 1.59 -9.65 7.56
CA TYR A 41 1.11 -10.96 7.17
C TYR A 41 0.63 -11.01 5.71
N PHE A 42 0.60 -9.88 5.00
CA PHE A 42 0.14 -9.81 3.61
C PHE A 42 1.19 -10.24 2.57
N GLY A 43 2.46 -10.40 2.97
CA GLY A 43 3.55 -10.90 2.12
C GLY A 43 3.69 -10.07 0.84
N THR A 44 3.56 -10.70 -0.33
CA THR A 44 3.69 -9.99 -1.63
C THR A 44 2.57 -8.98 -1.92
N LYS A 45 1.61 -8.79 -1.00
CA LYS A 45 0.52 -7.80 -1.07
C LYS A 45 0.70 -6.61 -0.12
N THR A 46 1.70 -6.64 0.76
CA THR A 46 2.08 -5.53 1.64
C THR A 46 2.45 -4.30 0.81
N ARG A 47 2.09 -3.11 1.30
CA ARG A 47 2.44 -1.84 0.65
C ARG A 47 3.92 -1.52 0.77
N TYR A 48 4.41 -0.72 -0.16
CA TYR A 48 5.82 -0.35 -0.20
C TYR A 48 6.24 0.47 1.03
N GLU A 49 5.40 1.41 1.44
CA GLU A 49 5.67 2.27 2.59
C GLU A 49 5.50 1.57 3.95
N GLU A 50 4.79 0.43 4.01
CA GLU A 50 4.65 -0.34 5.26
C GLU A 50 5.96 -1.01 5.67
N VAL A 51 6.80 -1.36 4.69
CA VAL A 51 8.15 -1.89 4.95
C VAL A 51 9.20 -0.77 5.04
N LYS A 52 8.81 0.47 4.77
CA LYS A 52 9.64 1.69 4.84
C LYS A 52 8.84 2.84 5.46
N PRO A 53 8.54 2.81 6.77
CA PRO A 53 7.55 3.70 7.39
C PRO A 53 7.84 5.20 7.27
N HIS A 54 9.11 5.59 7.12
CA HIS A 54 9.46 7.00 6.89
C HIS A 54 8.81 7.57 5.62
N LEU A 55 8.50 6.72 4.63
CA LEU A 55 7.82 7.11 3.40
C LEU A 55 6.35 7.47 3.60
N LEU A 56 5.75 7.13 4.74
CA LEU A 56 4.41 7.61 5.11
C LEU A 56 4.43 9.11 5.47
N ARG A 57 5.55 9.61 6.01
CA ARG A 57 5.73 11.04 6.32
C ARG A 57 6.22 11.82 5.13
N ASP A 58 7.26 11.30 4.49
CA ASP A 58 7.89 11.91 3.33
C ASP A 58 8.06 10.86 2.23
N PRO A 59 7.08 10.77 1.31
CA PRO A 59 7.12 9.80 0.22
C PRO A 59 8.28 10.02 -0.76
N LEU A 60 8.92 11.20 -0.75
CA LEU A 60 10.05 11.52 -1.60
C LEU A 60 11.40 11.39 -0.88
N SER A 61 11.39 11.03 0.41
CA SER A 61 12.59 10.81 1.20
C SER A 61 13.48 9.76 0.54
N ALA A 62 14.74 10.13 0.29
CA ALA A 62 15.75 9.24 -0.23
C ALA A 62 17.06 9.48 0.52
N ASP A 63 17.74 8.40 0.87
CA ASP A 63 19.01 8.47 1.59
C ASP A 63 20.17 8.28 0.61
N PRO A 64 20.90 9.35 0.22
CA PRO A 64 22.07 9.23 -0.65
C PRO A 64 23.26 8.60 0.09
N SER A 65 23.19 8.39 1.41
CA SER A 65 24.27 7.76 2.17
C SER A 65 24.62 6.36 1.67
N VAL A 66 23.67 5.68 1.02
CA VAL A 66 23.86 4.39 0.36
C VAL A 66 24.92 4.42 -0.76
N LEU A 67 25.26 5.61 -1.26
CA LEU A 67 26.28 5.81 -2.28
C LEU A 67 27.60 6.35 -1.71
N ARG A 68 27.72 6.53 -0.39
CA ARG A 68 28.93 7.09 0.20
C ARG A 68 30.12 6.16 -0.06
N PRO A 69 31.17 6.63 -0.75
CA PRO A 69 32.40 5.87 -0.85
C PRO A 69 33.12 5.83 0.50
N PRO A 70 34.12 4.94 0.66
CA PRO A 70 35.09 5.02 1.73
C PRO A 70 35.72 6.43 1.84
N PRO A 71 36.10 6.92 3.04
CA PRO A 71 36.58 8.29 3.24
C PRO A 71 37.76 8.75 2.38
N ALA A 72 38.56 7.82 1.85
CA ALA A 72 39.72 8.09 1.01
C ALA A 72 39.44 7.96 -0.51
N GLU A 73 38.20 7.68 -0.90
CA GLU A 73 37.83 7.40 -2.28
C GLU A 73 36.84 8.43 -2.84
N HIS A 74 36.96 8.70 -4.14
CA HIS A 74 36.02 9.54 -4.89
C HIS A 74 35.31 8.70 -5.95
N CYS A 75 34.21 8.07 -5.56
CA CYS A 75 33.39 7.27 -6.45
C CYS A 75 32.22 8.07 -7.00
N SER A 76 31.87 7.82 -8.26
CA SER A 76 30.62 8.31 -8.86
C SER A 76 29.89 7.17 -9.56
N PRO A 77 28.54 7.15 -9.51
CA PRO A 77 27.77 6.10 -10.16
C PRO A 77 27.84 6.26 -11.68
N VAL A 78 28.28 5.21 -12.38
CA VAL A 78 28.42 5.20 -13.85
C VAL A 78 27.31 4.41 -14.57
N HIS A 79 26.61 3.52 -13.85
CA HIS A 79 25.54 2.69 -14.40
C HIS A 79 24.50 2.36 -13.34
N LEU A 80 23.23 2.31 -13.74
CA LEU A 80 22.10 1.91 -12.90
C LEU A 80 21.29 0.84 -13.62
N THR A 81 21.08 -0.30 -12.98
CA THR A 81 20.09 -1.31 -13.39
C THR A 81 19.12 -1.53 -12.25
N ALA A 82 17.83 -1.40 -12.54
CA ALA A 82 16.76 -1.61 -11.57
C ALA A 82 15.75 -2.60 -12.14
N VAL A 83 15.43 -3.63 -11.34
CA VAL A 83 14.31 -4.54 -11.62
C VAL A 83 13.18 -4.17 -10.67
N ILE A 84 12.15 -3.54 -11.23
CA ILE A 84 11.05 -2.96 -10.45
C ILE A 84 9.79 -3.78 -10.72
N ARG A 85 9.21 -4.33 -9.66
CA ARG A 85 7.89 -4.96 -9.73
C ARG A 85 6.84 -3.90 -10.02
N HIS A 86 5.77 -4.28 -10.72
CA HIS A 86 4.60 -3.41 -10.88
C HIS A 86 4.11 -2.85 -9.53
N GLY A 87 3.51 -1.66 -9.56
CA GLY A 87 2.93 -1.06 -8.35
C GLY A 87 1.68 -1.78 -7.85
N SER A 88 1.06 -1.21 -6.81
CA SER A 88 -0.22 -1.68 -6.27
C SER A 88 -1.29 -1.81 -7.37
N ARG A 89 -2.08 -2.89 -7.33
CA ARG A 89 -3.06 -3.22 -8.39
C ARG A 89 -4.37 -3.78 -7.83
N TYR A 90 -5.41 -3.78 -8.65
CA TYR A 90 -6.66 -4.48 -8.36
C TYR A 90 -6.46 -6.01 -8.34
N PRO A 91 -7.38 -6.76 -7.73
CA PRO A 91 -7.42 -8.21 -7.81
C PRO A 91 -7.53 -8.70 -9.27
N THR A 92 -7.12 -9.94 -9.54
CA THR A 92 -7.34 -10.55 -10.85
C THR A 92 -8.79 -10.97 -11.02
N LEU A 93 -9.28 -11.17 -12.24
CA LEU A 93 -10.65 -11.59 -12.56
C LEU A 93 -11.11 -12.80 -11.74
N LYS A 94 -10.25 -13.83 -11.66
CA LYS A 94 -10.48 -15.03 -10.83
C LYS A 94 -10.76 -14.68 -9.36
N ASN A 95 -10.06 -13.70 -8.82
CA ASN A 95 -10.23 -13.25 -7.44
C ASN A 95 -11.44 -12.31 -7.31
N ILE A 96 -11.72 -11.46 -8.29
CA ILE A 96 -12.93 -10.61 -8.31
C ILE A 96 -14.19 -11.45 -8.22
N ARG A 97 -14.31 -12.50 -9.04
CA ARG A 97 -15.45 -13.44 -9.00
C ARG A 97 -15.58 -14.14 -7.66
N ARG A 98 -14.45 -14.51 -7.05
CA ARG A 98 -14.42 -15.09 -5.71
C ARG A 98 -14.94 -14.09 -4.65
N ILE A 99 -14.52 -12.83 -4.69
CA ILE A 99 -15.00 -11.79 -3.74
C ILE A 99 -16.51 -11.66 -3.82
N ARG A 100 -17.05 -11.58 -5.03
CA ARG A 100 -18.49 -11.48 -5.24
C ARG A 100 -19.23 -12.68 -4.66
N LYS A 101 -18.73 -13.90 -4.90
CA LYS A 101 -19.31 -15.12 -4.31
C LYS A 101 -19.30 -15.06 -2.77
N LEU A 102 -18.21 -14.57 -2.17
CA LEU A 102 -18.13 -14.44 -0.71
C LEU A 102 -19.10 -13.38 -0.15
N SER A 103 -19.15 -12.20 -0.78
CA SER A 103 -20.08 -11.14 -0.40
C SER A 103 -21.54 -11.64 -0.49
N GLU A 104 -21.88 -12.40 -1.53
CA GLU A 104 -23.19 -13.05 -1.66
C GLU A 104 -23.47 -14.07 -0.55
N LEU A 105 -22.49 -14.93 -0.23
CA LEU A 105 -22.62 -15.93 0.83
C LEU A 105 -22.84 -15.27 2.19
N VAL A 106 -22.08 -14.21 2.50
CA VAL A 106 -22.25 -13.46 3.75
C VAL A 106 -23.62 -12.79 3.80
N ARG A 107 -24.08 -12.19 2.70
CA ARG A 107 -25.39 -11.54 2.65
C ARG A 107 -26.56 -12.53 2.83
N THR A 108 -26.45 -13.73 2.27
CA THR A 108 -27.55 -14.72 2.23
C THR A 108 -27.57 -15.66 3.42
N GLU A 109 -26.42 -16.15 3.89
CA GLU A 109 -26.34 -17.19 4.90
C GLU A 109 -26.20 -16.62 6.33
N ALA A 110 -25.39 -15.57 6.54
CA ALA A 110 -25.27 -14.93 7.86
C ALA A 110 -26.63 -14.40 8.36
N SER A 111 -27.50 -13.99 7.43
CA SER A 111 -28.86 -13.50 7.69
C SER A 111 -29.81 -14.52 8.29
N ARG A 112 -29.55 -15.84 8.15
CA ARG A 112 -30.47 -16.90 8.61
C ARG A 112 -30.10 -17.48 9.98
N ALA A 113 -28.85 -17.32 10.39
CA ALA A 113 -28.31 -17.96 11.59
C ALA A 113 -28.27 -17.03 12.82
N SER A 114 -28.36 -15.71 12.64
CA SER A 114 -28.40 -14.77 13.76
C SER A 114 -29.84 -14.37 14.11
N GLY A 115 -30.35 -14.86 15.23
CA GLY A 115 -31.35 -14.14 16.02
C GLY A 115 -30.77 -12.91 16.76
N GLY A 116 -29.48 -12.62 16.56
CA GLY A 116 -28.69 -11.64 17.30
C GLY A 116 -28.40 -10.34 16.55
N SER A 117 -28.53 -9.23 17.27
CA SER A 117 -28.39 -7.83 16.84
C SER A 117 -26.93 -7.32 16.81
N GLU A 118 -25.95 -8.09 16.34
CA GLU A 118 -24.57 -7.58 16.27
C GLU A 118 -24.46 -6.50 15.18
N SER A 119 -24.13 -5.27 15.59
CA SER A 119 -24.11 -4.08 14.72
C SER A 119 -23.15 -4.20 13.54
N TRP A 120 -22.03 -4.90 13.72
CA TRP A 120 -21.03 -5.10 12.67
C TRP A 120 -21.53 -6.06 11.57
N LEU A 121 -22.35 -7.06 11.91
CA LEU A 121 -22.93 -7.97 10.91
C LEU A 121 -23.94 -7.24 10.05
N GLN A 122 -24.72 -6.37 10.67
CA GLN A 122 -25.62 -5.46 9.96
C GLN A 122 -24.82 -4.53 9.04
N GLU A 123 -23.69 -4.00 9.50
CA GLU A 123 -22.81 -3.17 8.69
C GLU A 123 -22.27 -3.94 7.48
N ILE A 124 -21.69 -5.14 7.67
CA ILE A 124 -21.19 -5.94 6.56
C ILE A 124 -22.33 -6.32 5.61
N ARG A 125 -23.48 -6.75 6.13
CA ARG A 125 -24.61 -7.16 5.31
C ARG A 125 -25.14 -6.03 4.44
N ASN A 126 -25.29 -4.84 5.03
CA ASN A 126 -25.97 -3.72 4.39
C ASN A 126 -25.00 -2.80 3.63
N ARG A 127 -23.70 -2.80 3.98
CA ARG A 127 -22.70 -1.88 3.43
C ARG A 127 -21.54 -2.56 2.70
N TRP A 128 -21.36 -3.88 2.79
CA TRP A 128 -20.29 -4.54 2.05
C TRP A 128 -20.65 -4.73 0.58
N GLU A 129 -20.33 -3.71 -0.21
CA GLU A 129 -20.41 -3.79 -1.65
C GLU A 129 -19.11 -4.34 -2.26
N ALA A 130 -19.24 -5.40 -3.07
CA ALA A 130 -18.13 -5.94 -3.86
C ALA A 130 -17.88 -5.09 -5.12
N TRP A 131 -17.42 -3.85 -4.93
CA TRP A 131 -17.28 -2.83 -5.99
C TRP A 131 -16.27 -3.14 -7.10
N TYR A 132 -15.46 -4.19 -6.95
CA TYR A 132 -14.58 -4.62 -8.03
C TYR A 132 -15.40 -5.11 -9.22
N THR A 133 -15.26 -4.44 -10.36
CA THR A 133 -15.85 -4.83 -11.64
C THR A 133 -14.88 -5.72 -12.45
N GLU A 134 -15.36 -6.50 -13.42
CA GLU A 134 -14.49 -7.46 -14.12
C GLU A 134 -13.42 -6.77 -14.99
N ASP A 135 -13.71 -5.57 -15.50
CA ASP A 135 -12.79 -4.73 -16.26
C ASP A 135 -11.57 -4.27 -15.45
N MET A 136 -11.64 -4.29 -14.12
CA MET A 136 -10.51 -3.96 -13.23
C MET A 136 -9.43 -5.06 -13.18
N ASP A 137 -9.58 -6.20 -13.87
CA ASP A 137 -8.72 -7.38 -13.80
C ASP A 137 -7.21 -7.07 -13.76
N GLY A 138 -6.65 -7.08 -12.55
CA GLY A 138 -5.23 -6.88 -12.32
C GLY A 138 -4.68 -5.54 -12.80
N GLN A 139 -5.53 -4.56 -13.12
CA GLN A 139 -5.12 -3.22 -13.54
C GLN A 139 -4.41 -2.49 -12.39
N LEU A 140 -3.48 -1.60 -12.75
CA LEU A 140 -2.73 -0.81 -11.78
C LEU A 140 -3.66 0.22 -11.11
N VAL A 141 -3.64 0.31 -9.78
CA VAL A 141 -4.43 1.33 -9.06
C VAL A 141 -3.69 2.66 -9.01
N MET A 142 -4.41 3.76 -8.76
CA MET A 142 -3.80 5.11 -8.65
C MET A 142 -2.66 5.15 -7.65
N LYS A 143 -2.85 4.57 -6.47
CA LYS A 143 -1.76 4.42 -5.51
C LYS A 143 -0.54 3.69 -6.07
N GLY A 144 -0.75 2.63 -6.86
CA GLY A 144 0.34 1.91 -7.50
C GLY A 144 1.09 2.74 -8.54
N ARG A 145 0.41 3.70 -9.18
CA ARG A 145 1.06 4.72 -10.00
C ARG A 145 1.87 5.68 -9.13
N ASP A 146 1.33 6.12 -8.00
CA ASP A 146 2.04 7.02 -7.07
C ASP A 146 3.28 6.36 -6.47
N ASP A 147 3.19 5.09 -6.08
CA ASP A 147 4.34 4.28 -5.61
C ASP A 147 5.51 4.36 -6.61
N LEU A 148 5.20 4.24 -7.90
CA LEU A 148 6.17 4.24 -9.01
C LEU A 148 6.67 5.64 -9.36
N ARG A 149 5.80 6.65 -9.31
CA ARG A 149 6.20 8.06 -9.50
C ARG A 149 7.16 8.51 -8.41
N GLN A 150 6.84 8.21 -7.16
CA GLN A 150 7.68 8.54 -6.01
C GLN A 150 9.00 7.76 -6.04
N LEU A 151 8.96 6.47 -6.41
CA LEU A 151 10.19 5.69 -6.61
C LEU A 151 11.09 6.32 -7.68
N ALA A 152 10.52 6.77 -8.79
CA ALA A 152 11.27 7.45 -9.84
C ALA A 152 11.94 8.73 -9.32
N SER A 153 11.21 9.57 -8.60
CA SER A 153 11.75 10.80 -8.01
C SER A 153 12.86 10.51 -6.99
N ARG A 154 12.70 9.50 -6.14
CA ARG A 154 13.73 9.08 -5.18
C ARG A 154 14.99 8.60 -5.89
N LEU A 155 14.86 7.75 -6.90
CA LEU A 155 16.00 7.27 -7.68
C LEU A 155 16.69 8.40 -8.46
N ALA A 156 15.93 9.34 -9.03
CA ALA A 156 16.50 10.51 -9.71
C ALA A 156 17.26 11.42 -8.74
N SER A 157 16.77 11.56 -7.51
CA SER A 157 17.44 12.34 -6.46
C SER A 157 18.75 11.69 -6.00
N VAL A 158 18.80 10.35 -5.96
CA VAL A 158 20.00 9.58 -5.56
C VAL A 158 21.00 9.45 -6.72
N PHE A 159 20.53 9.35 -7.96
CA PHE A 159 21.36 9.16 -9.16
C PHE A 159 21.14 10.29 -10.19
N PRO A 160 21.37 11.57 -9.83
CA PRO A 160 21.01 12.70 -10.68
C PRO A 160 21.80 12.74 -12.00
N SER A 161 23.04 12.25 -12.01
CA SER A 161 23.88 12.17 -13.22
C SER A 161 23.41 11.08 -14.20
N LEU A 162 22.77 10.01 -13.71
CA LEU A 162 22.32 8.88 -14.54
C LEU A 162 20.88 9.06 -15.01
N LEU A 163 19.99 9.47 -14.11
CA LEU A 163 18.56 9.68 -14.36
C LEU A 163 18.23 11.17 -14.60
N SER A 164 19.05 11.85 -15.41
CA SER A 164 18.80 13.22 -15.84
C SER A 164 17.82 13.29 -17.02
N GLU A 165 17.16 14.45 -17.19
CA GLU A 165 16.30 14.69 -18.35
C GLU A 165 17.08 14.47 -19.65
N GLU A 166 18.31 14.98 -19.72
CA GLU A 166 19.18 14.86 -20.89
C GLU A 166 19.42 13.39 -21.26
N ASN A 167 19.78 12.54 -20.29
CA ASN A 167 20.05 11.13 -20.56
C ASN A 167 18.80 10.39 -21.04
N VAL A 168 17.63 10.72 -20.49
CA VAL A 168 16.36 10.13 -20.97
C VAL A 168 16.04 10.60 -22.39
N ARG A 169 16.19 11.90 -22.71
CA ARG A 169 15.94 12.44 -24.06
C ARG A 169 16.91 11.87 -25.09
N LYS A 170 18.20 11.75 -24.73
CA LYS A 170 19.27 11.15 -25.55
C LYS A 170 19.23 9.62 -25.60
N ARG A 171 18.20 8.98 -25.03
CA ARG A 171 18.00 7.51 -25.01
C ARG A 171 19.15 6.72 -24.36
N ARG A 172 19.86 7.34 -23.42
CA ARG A 172 20.87 6.66 -22.57
C ARG A 172 20.22 5.86 -21.44
N VAL A 173 18.97 6.15 -21.11
CA VAL A 173 18.14 5.34 -20.21
C VAL A 173 17.16 4.49 -21.02
N ARG A 174 17.13 3.18 -20.73
CA ARG A 174 16.22 2.23 -21.37
C ARG A 174 15.13 1.79 -20.39
N PHE A 175 13.88 2.00 -20.79
CA PHE A 175 12.71 1.50 -20.06
C PHE A 175 12.21 0.23 -20.73
N LEU A 176 12.23 -0.87 -19.98
CA LEU A 176 11.87 -2.21 -20.46
C LEU A 176 10.74 -2.74 -19.58
N THR A 177 9.78 -3.47 -20.16
CA THR A 177 8.64 -4.04 -19.44
C THR A 177 8.27 -5.41 -20.00
N SER A 178 7.56 -6.21 -19.20
CA SER A 178 6.79 -7.33 -19.72
C SER A 178 5.51 -6.85 -20.43
N SER A 179 4.88 -7.72 -21.22
CA SER A 179 3.60 -7.48 -21.89
C SER A 179 2.40 -7.31 -20.97
N LYS A 180 2.54 -7.56 -19.65
CA LYS A 180 1.41 -7.37 -18.71
C LYS A 180 1.06 -5.88 -18.60
N HIS A 181 -0.22 -5.55 -18.83
CA HIS A 181 -0.77 -4.19 -18.79
C HIS A 181 -0.33 -3.37 -17.57
N ARG A 182 -0.43 -3.93 -16.37
CA ARG A 182 0.02 -3.32 -15.11
C ARG A 182 1.52 -3.00 -15.07
N CYS A 183 2.36 -3.75 -15.77
CA CYS A 183 3.79 -3.49 -15.87
C CYS A 183 4.04 -2.33 -16.84
N VAL A 184 3.33 -2.31 -17.97
CA VAL A 184 3.34 -1.19 -18.92
C VAL A 184 2.92 0.11 -18.21
N SER A 185 1.76 0.11 -17.53
CA SER A 185 1.29 1.27 -16.77
C SER A 185 2.22 1.66 -15.61
N SER A 186 2.97 0.72 -15.05
CA SER A 186 3.97 1.02 -14.01
C SER A 186 5.17 1.75 -14.60
N VAL A 187 5.64 1.35 -15.78
CA VAL A 187 6.72 2.05 -16.48
C VAL A 187 6.28 3.45 -16.91
N GLU A 188 5.05 3.60 -17.40
CA GLU A 188 4.47 4.91 -17.72
C GLU A 188 4.42 5.83 -16.48
N ALA A 189 3.94 5.31 -15.34
CA ALA A 189 3.94 6.04 -14.07
C ALA A 189 5.36 6.39 -13.58
N PHE A 190 6.34 5.49 -13.76
CA PHE A 190 7.72 5.77 -13.44
C PHE A 190 8.29 6.92 -14.30
N GLN A 191 8.05 6.89 -15.61
CA GLN A 191 8.45 7.96 -16.52
C GLN A 191 7.78 9.29 -16.18
N GLU A 192 6.50 9.25 -15.78
CA GLU A 192 5.78 10.42 -15.27
C GLU A 192 6.43 10.99 -14.00
N GLY A 193 6.86 10.13 -13.08
CA GLY A 193 7.58 10.54 -11.87
C GLY A 193 8.89 11.26 -12.18
N LEU A 194 9.67 10.76 -13.15
CA LEU A 194 10.88 11.44 -13.62
C LEU A 194 10.56 12.83 -14.19
N GLN A 195 9.52 12.95 -15.01
CA GLN A 195 9.11 14.24 -15.58
C GLN A 195 8.73 15.25 -14.49
N ARG A 196 7.95 14.81 -13.50
CA ARG A 196 7.58 15.64 -12.34
C ARG A 196 8.81 16.07 -11.54
N HIS A 197 9.78 15.18 -11.34
CA HIS A 197 11.03 15.49 -10.65
C HIS A 197 11.83 16.60 -11.36
N TRP A 198 11.80 16.65 -12.71
CA TRP A 198 12.42 17.73 -13.48
C TRP A 198 11.52 18.96 -13.69
N GLY A 199 10.39 19.07 -12.97
CA GLY A 199 9.48 20.20 -13.08
C GLY A 199 8.71 20.28 -14.40
N ARG A 200 8.52 19.14 -15.10
CA ARG A 200 7.79 19.09 -16.37
C ARG A 200 6.43 18.44 -16.22
N HIS A 201 5.46 18.99 -16.94
CA HIS A 201 4.16 18.38 -17.17
C HIS A 201 4.11 17.91 -18.63
N GLY A 202 4.16 16.60 -18.84
CA GLY A 202 4.12 15.99 -20.16
C GLY A 202 3.62 14.56 -20.09
N GLU A 203 3.21 14.04 -21.25
CA GLU A 203 2.74 12.66 -21.33
C GLU A 203 3.90 11.67 -21.18
N SER A 204 3.64 10.60 -20.42
CA SER A 204 4.53 9.43 -20.39
C SER A 204 4.55 8.79 -21.77
N ARG A 205 5.75 8.55 -22.31
CA ARG A 205 5.89 7.83 -23.59
C ARG A 205 5.71 6.35 -23.36
N HIS A 206 4.87 5.70 -24.16
CA HIS A 206 4.71 4.24 -24.12
C HIS A 206 6.08 3.53 -24.19
N PRO A 207 6.34 2.53 -23.33
CA PRO A 207 7.61 1.82 -23.31
C PRO A 207 7.86 1.10 -24.64
N ARG A 208 9.06 1.29 -25.19
CA ARG A 208 9.41 0.75 -26.52
C ARG A 208 9.91 -0.70 -26.49
N GLY A 209 10.18 -1.26 -25.32
CA GLY A 209 10.79 -2.59 -25.17
C GLY A 209 9.93 -3.55 -24.36
N LEU A 210 9.25 -4.47 -25.05
CA LEU A 210 8.60 -5.62 -24.44
C LEU A 210 9.60 -6.79 -24.36
N LEU A 211 9.94 -7.24 -23.15
CA LEU A 211 10.95 -8.27 -22.90
C LEU A 211 10.42 -9.47 -22.12
N ASP A 212 9.34 -10.09 -22.59
CA ASP A 212 8.78 -11.27 -21.93
C ASP A 212 9.76 -12.44 -21.83
N LYS A 213 10.63 -12.62 -22.83
CA LYS A 213 11.65 -13.69 -22.77
C LYS A 213 12.54 -13.56 -21.53
N LEU A 214 12.88 -12.33 -21.13
CA LEU A 214 13.72 -12.05 -19.96
C LEU A 214 12.91 -11.84 -18.68
N MET A 215 11.77 -11.14 -18.74
CA MET A 215 11.00 -10.76 -17.55
C MET A 215 9.93 -11.78 -17.16
N ARG A 216 9.60 -12.71 -18.06
CA ARG A 216 8.63 -13.78 -17.89
C ARG A 216 9.22 -15.12 -18.33
N PHE A 217 10.51 -15.35 -18.07
CA PHE A 217 11.19 -16.60 -18.41
C PHE A 217 10.47 -17.83 -17.83
N PHE A 218 9.83 -17.69 -16.68
CA PHE A 218 9.06 -18.74 -16.02
C PHE A 218 7.88 -19.25 -16.85
N ASP A 219 7.22 -18.41 -17.66
CA ASP A 219 6.13 -18.84 -18.56
C ASP A 219 6.63 -19.75 -19.69
N ARG A 220 7.94 -19.76 -19.98
CA ARG A 220 8.54 -20.48 -21.10
C ARG A 220 9.38 -21.67 -20.66
N CYS A 221 9.64 -21.80 -19.37
CA CYS A 221 10.40 -22.90 -18.81
C CYS A 221 9.50 -24.14 -18.70
N ARG A 222 9.57 -25.07 -19.66
CA ARG A 222 8.73 -26.29 -19.67
C ARG A 222 8.81 -27.08 -18.37
N GLY A 223 10.01 -27.25 -17.82
CA GLY A 223 10.20 -27.95 -16.54
C GLY A 223 9.42 -27.30 -15.39
N TYR A 224 9.32 -25.97 -15.37
CA TYR A 224 8.51 -25.26 -14.39
C TYR A 224 7.00 -25.31 -14.74
N VAL A 225 6.64 -25.04 -15.99
CA VAL A 225 5.24 -25.01 -16.43
C VAL A 225 4.57 -26.37 -16.24
N ASP A 226 5.21 -27.43 -16.73
CA ASP A 226 4.66 -28.78 -16.68
C ASP A 226 4.86 -29.40 -15.30
N GLY A 227 6.04 -29.20 -14.70
CA GLY A 227 6.41 -29.83 -13.44
C GLY A 227 5.85 -29.14 -12.20
N VAL A 228 5.50 -27.85 -12.28
CA VAL A 228 5.06 -27.04 -11.13
C VAL A 228 3.73 -26.33 -11.38
N GLU A 229 3.62 -25.51 -12.43
CA GLU A 229 2.43 -24.66 -12.63
C GLU A 229 1.17 -25.48 -12.95
N ASN A 230 1.29 -26.45 -13.84
CA ASN A 230 0.21 -27.35 -14.23
C ASN A 230 0.13 -28.61 -13.38
N ASN A 231 1.10 -28.84 -12.49
CA ASN A 231 1.17 -30.02 -11.65
C ASN A 231 0.57 -29.76 -10.25
N ARG A 232 -0.59 -30.37 -9.99
CA ARG A 232 -1.27 -30.24 -8.68
C ARG A 232 -0.50 -30.85 -7.51
N THR A 233 0.41 -31.80 -7.75
CA THR A 233 1.20 -32.43 -6.69
C THR A 233 2.46 -31.63 -6.34
N ALA A 234 2.89 -30.71 -7.21
CA ALA A 234 4.10 -29.91 -6.99
C ALA A 234 4.01 -28.97 -5.79
N LEU A 235 2.79 -28.64 -5.36
CA LEU A 235 2.51 -27.79 -4.21
C LEU A 235 1.90 -28.59 -3.05
N LEU A 236 2.33 -29.84 -2.86
CA LEU A 236 1.79 -30.73 -1.81
C LEU A 236 1.81 -30.09 -0.43
N GLU A 237 2.89 -29.43 -0.03
CA GLU A 237 2.99 -28.78 1.28
C GLU A 237 2.01 -27.60 1.42
N VAL A 238 1.71 -26.89 0.33
CA VAL A 238 0.66 -25.85 0.33
C VAL A 238 -0.71 -26.49 0.54
N GLU A 239 -0.97 -27.64 -0.08
CA GLU A 239 -2.23 -28.36 0.13
C GLU A 239 -2.33 -28.96 1.54
N LYS A 240 -1.25 -29.54 2.08
CA LYS A 240 -1.21 -29.98 3.48
C LYS A 240 -1.47 -28.83 4.44
N PHE A 241 -0.86 -27.67 4.22
CA PHE A 241 -1.10 -26.49 5.05
C PHE A 241 -2.56 -26.00 4.96
N LYS A 242 -3.13 -25.93 3.75
CA LYS A 242 -4.53 -25.52 3.53
C LYS A 242 -5.56 -26.39 4.28
N HIS A 243 -5.24 -27.67 4.48
CA HIS A 243 -6.09 -28.65 5.17
C HIS A 243 -5.56 -29.01 6.58
N GLY A 244 -4.50 -28.33 7.04
CA GLY A 244 -3.89 -28.54 8.34
C GLY A 244 -4.66 -27.86 9.47
N GLU A 245 -4.28 -28.19 10.70
CA GLU A 245 -4.98 -27.72 11.90
C GLU A 245 -5.09 -26.20 12.00
N GLU A 246 -4.05 -25.46 11.61
CA GLU A 246 -4.05 -23.98 11.67
C GLU A 246 -5.13 -23.39 10.75
N MET A 247 -5.25 -23.89 9.51
CA MET A 247 -6.24 -23.40 8.56
C MET A 247 -7.65 -23.89 8.91
N GLU A 248 -7.80 -25.09 9.44
CA GLU A 248 -9.08 -25.55 10.00
C GLU A 248 -9.51 -24.72 11.22
N GLY A 249 -8.56 -24.26 12.04
CA GLY A 249 -8.82 -23.29 13.10
C GLY A 249 -9.34 -21.96 12.57
N VAL A 250 -8.73 -21.42 11.51
CA VAL A 250 -9.20 -20.19 10.83
C VAL A 250 -10.62 -20.39 10.30
N ARG A 251 -10.91 -21.55 9.69
CA ARG A 251 -12.25 -21.88 9.14
C ARG A 251 -13.32 -21.91 10.21
N ARG A 252 -13.04 -22.55 11.35
CA ARG A 252 -13.95 -22.60 12.50
C ARG A 252 -14.22 -21.20 13.04
N ARG A 253 -13.18 -20.43 13.38
CA ARG A 253 -13.33 -19.04 13.85
C ARG A 253 -14.11 -18.17 12.87
N MET A 254 -13.85 -18.34 11.57
CA MET A 254 -14.58 -17.59 10.54
C MET A 254 -16.05 -17.99 10.50
N ALA A 255 -16.36 -19.28 10.45
CA ALA A 255 -17.72 -19.81 10.48
C ALA A 255 -18.51 -19.33 11.71
N ASP A 256 -17.88 -19.38 12.89
CA ASP A 256 -18.46 -18.94 14.15
C ASP A 256 -18.71 -17.44 14.16
N ARG A 257 -17.77 -16.64 13.64
CA ARG A 257 -17.87 -15.18 13.65
C ARG A 257 -18.93 -14.67 12.68
N ILE A 258 -18.94 -15.17 11.44
CA ILE A 258 -19.84 -14.69 10.38
C ILE A 258 -21.13 -15.53 10.25
N PHE A 259 -21.34 -16.50 11.14
CA PHE A 259 -22.51 -17.39 11.19
C PHE A 259 -22.79 -18.15 9.87
N ILE A 260 -21.75 -18.75 9.28
CA ILE A 260 -21.83 -19.55 8.04
C ILE A 260 -21.34 -20.97 8.29
N SER A 261 -21.96 -21.98 7.65
CA SER A 261 -21.57 -23.39 7.79
C SER A 261 -20.10 -23.65 7.39
N THR A 262 -19.38 -24.40 8.23
CA THR A 262 -17.98 -24.84 7.99
C THR A 262 -17.81 -25.67 6.71
N ALA A 263 -18.85 -26.34 6.23
CA ALA A 263 -18.84 -27.05 4.95
C ALA A 263 -18.70 -26.09 3.76
N ARG A 264 -19.28 -24.89 3.88
CA ARG A 264 -19.28 -23.83 2.87
C ARG A 264 -18.04 -22.94 2.97
N THR A 265 -17.30 -23.01 4.09
CA THR A 265 -16.07 -22.21 4.28
C THR A 265 -14.85 -22.69 3.50
N LYS A 266 -14.92 -23.83 2.78
CA LYS A 266 -13.83 -24.30 1.88
C LYS A 266 -13.46 -23.22 0.88
N GLU A 267 -14.47 -22.51 0.39
CA GLU A 267 -14.34 -21.45 -0.60
C GLU A 267 -13.95 -20.13 0.07
N THR A 268 -14.48 -19.88 1.26
CA THR A 268 -14.32 -18.69 2.10
C THR A 268 -12.91 -18.50 2.66
N VAL A 269 -12.23 -19.57 3.08
CA VAL A 269 -10.84 -19.50 3.59
C VAL A 269 -9.80 -19.50 2.48
N LEU A 270 -10.07 -20.18 1.36
CA LEU A 270 -9.30 -19.97 0.14
C LEU A 270 -9.40 -18.51 -0.31
N LEU A 271 -10.58 -17.91 -0.15
CA LEU A 271 -10.78 -16.49 -0.32
C LEU A 271 -9.89 -15.70 0.62
N LEU A 272 -9.97 -15.81 1.95
CA LEU A 272 -9.06 -15.12 2.90
C LEU A 272 -7.57 -15.26 2.54
N TYR A 273 -7.15 -16.45 2.13
CA TYR A 273 -5.79 -16.74 1.73
C TYR A 273 -5.38 -16.00 0.43
N TYR A 274 -6.24 -15.99 -0.59
CA TYR A 274 -6.01 -15.31 -1.88
C TYR A 274 -6.44 -13.83 -1.88
N SER A 275 -7.14 -13.40 -0.83
CA SER A 275 -7.76 -12.10 -0.63
C SER A 275 -6.95 -11.20 0.28
N LYS A 276 -5.69 -11.55 0.56
CA LYS A 276 -4.67 -10.62 1.06
C LYS A 276 -4.60 -9.28 0.27
N GLN A 277 -4.96 -9.30 -1.02
CA GLN A 277 -5.09 -8.09 -1.86
C GLN A 277 -6.42 -7.32 -1.66
N ILE A 278 -7.46 -8.03 -1.23
CA ILE A 278 -8.85 -7.59 -1.03
C ILE A 278 -9.00 -6.97 0.37
N LEU A 279 -8.38 -7.57 1.39
CA LEU A 279 -8.37 -7.09 2.78
C LEU A 279 -7.68 -5.74 2.93
N TYR A 280 -6.60 -5.54 2.20
CA TYR A 280 -5.75 -4.41 2.53
C TYR A 280 -6.20 -3.10 1.89
N PHE A 281 -6.63 -3.13 0.62
CA PHE A 281 -7.00 -1.93 -0.12
C PHE A 281 -8.44 -1.46 0.13
N GLN A 282 -9.38 -2.38 0.32
CA GLN A 282 -10.81 -2.07 0.48
C GLN A 282 -11.28 -2.07 1.94
N ILE A 283 -10.58 -2.80 2.81
CA ILE A 283 -11.08 -3.15 4.13
C ILE A 283 -10.24 -2.47 5.23
N CYS A 284 -8.92 -2.58 5.20
CA CYS A 284 -8.06 -1.99 6.24
C CYS A 284 -7.56 -0.57 5.95
N SER A 285 -7.70 -0.06 4.72
CA SER A 285 -7.37 1.34 4.41
C SER A 285 -8.44 2.33 4.86
N SER A 286 -9.66 1.86 5.09
CA SER A 286 -10.84 2.65 5.46
C SER A 286 -11.31 2.41 6.89
N LYS A 287 -10.53 1.67 7.71
CA LYS A 287 -10.89 1.30 9.08
C LYS A 287 -12.36 0.84 9.20
N ASN A 288 -12.74 -0.23 8.50
CA ASN A 288 -14.11 -0.74 8.53
C ASN A 288 -14.26 -1.99 9.42
N SER A 289 -15.50 -2.30 9.82
CA SER A 289 -15.79 -3.46 10.67
C SER A 289 -15.24 -4.77 10.08
N LEU A 290 -15.26 -4.93 8.76
CA LEU A 290 -14.72 -6.11 8.08
C LEU A 290 -13.19 -6.26 8.30
N CYS A 291 -12.43 -5.18 8.47
CA CYS A 291 -10.99 -5.26 8.75
C CYS A 291 -10.74 -5.78 10.15
N VAL A 292 -11.50 -5.25 11.11
CA VAL A 292 -11.44 -5.66 12.53
C VAL A 292 -11.70 -7.15 12.65
N ILE A 293 -12.79 -7.65 12.05
CA ILE A 293 -13.20 -9.06 12.12
C ILE A 293 -12.15 -9.96 11.48
N LEU A 294 -11.66 -9.57 10.31
CA LEU A 294 -10.66 -10.37 9.62
C LEU A 294 -9.32 -10.36 10.35
N CYS A 295 -8.96 -9.24 10.98
CA CYS A 295 -7.81 -9.17 11.86
C CYS A 295 -8.00 -10.07 13.08
N GLU A 296 -9.13 -10.03 13.78
CA GLU A 296 -9.43 -10.89 14.92
C GLU A 296 -9.37 -12.39 14.55
N ILE A 297 -9.98 -12.77 13.41
CA ILE A 297 -9.97 -14.16 12.91
C ILE A 297 -8.55 -14.65 12.63
N LEU A 298 -7.71 -13.80 12.02
CA LEU A 298 -6.37 -14.17 11.56
C LEU A 298 -5.32 -14.07 12.68
N MET A 299 -5.41 -13.03 13.51
CA MET A 299 -4.40 -12.69 14.54
C MET A 299 -4.70 -13.33 15.89
N LYS A 300 -5.93 -13.80 16.14
CA LYS A 300 -6.37 -14.33 17.44
C LYS A 300 -6.25 -13.29 18.57
N THR A 301 -6.29 -12.00 18.23
CA THR A 301 -6.15 -10.85 19.15
C THR A 301 -7.26 -9.84 18.90
N ASN A 302 -7.57 -8.99 19.89
CA ASN A 302 -8.47 -7.85 19.68
C ASN A 302 -7.84 -6.89 18.66
N CYS A 303 -8.61 -6.49 17.67
CA CYS A 303 -8.19 -5.58 16.61
C CYS A 303 -9.09 -4.34 16.53
N SER A 304 -9.66 -3.92 17.67
CA SER A 304 -10.57 -2.78 17.79
C SER A 304 -9.99 -1.46 17.26
N ASP A 305 -8.67 -1.33 17.20
CA ASP A 305 -7.97 -0.14 16.72
C ASP A 305 -8.22 0.14 15.22
N TYR A 306 -8.78 -0.82 14.48
CA TYR A 306 -9.25 -0.65 13.10
C TYR A 306 -10.73 -0.30 12.97
N LYS A 307 -11.46 -0.09 14.07
CA LYS A 307 -12.79 0.53 13.99
C LYS A 307 -12.60 1.99 13.60
N GLY A 308 -13.23 2.41 12.51
CA GLY A 308 -13.30 3.82 12.14
C GLY A 308 -14.05 4.61 13.20
N GLU A 309 -13.63 5.84 13.46
CA GLU A 309 -14.52 6.81 14.10
C GLU A 309 -15.63 7.12 13.10
N LEU A 310 -16.89 6.97 13.54
CA LEU A 310 -18.09 7.25 12.75
C LEU A 310 -18.21 8.75 12.43
#